data_AF-A0A9N9HGU5-F1
#
_entry.id   AF-A0A9N9HGU5-F1
#
_cell.length_a   1.000
_cell.length_b   1.000
_cell.length_c   1.000
_cell.angle_alpha   90.00
_cell.angle_beta   90.00
_cell.angle_gamma   90.00
#
_symmetry.space_group_name_H-M   'P 1'
#
loop_
_entity.id
_entity.type
_entity.pdbx_description
1 polymer ?
#
loop_
_entity_poly.entity_id
_entity_poly.type
_entity_poly.pdbx_seq_one_letter_code
_entity_poly.pdbx_strand_id
1 'polypeptide(L)'
;QILLNEEPVVEYRPSFMEGLELDAFFRSNRIALEVQGAQHRLHNTSWYKDVKKLEDIVNRDRKKRTLCQLNGIYLLEVWYDENPEVTIPKKIYKFREFIDRKIFNLD
;
A
#
# COMPACT_ATOMS: atom_id res chain seq x y z
N GLN A 1 15.84 2.13 12.36
CA GLN A 1 14.74 1.93 13.32
C GLN A 1 13.77 0.94 12.68
N ILE A 2 13.47 -0.20 13.31
CA ILE A 2 12.54 -1.19 12.75
C ILE A 2 11.13 -0.59 12.91
N LEU A 3 10.58 -0.09 11.81
CA LEU A 3 9.35 0.71 11.76
C LEU A 3 8.13 0.00 12.41
N LEU A 4 8.13 -1.34 12.40
CA LEU A 4 7.04 -2.18 12.92
C LEU A 4 7.54 -3.30 13.86
N ASN A 5 8.78 -3.20 14.35
CA ASN A 5 9.47 -4.26 15.10
C ASN A 5 9.45 -5.64 14.42
N GLU A 6 9.35 -5.65 13.09
CA GLU A 6 9.28 -6.83 12.24
C GLU A 6 10.11 -6.56 10.97
N GLU A 7 10.85 -7.58 10.52
CA GLU A 7 11.49 -7.55 9.20
C GLU A 7 10.46 -7.87 8.12
N PRO A 8 10.33 -7.03 7.07
CA PRO A 8 9.39 -7.29 6.00
C PRO A 8 9.90 -8.37 5.05
N VAL A 9 8.96 -9.07 4.42
CA VAL A 9 9.23 -9.79 3.17
C VAL A 9 9.19 -8.77 2.04
N VAL A 10 10.34 -8.54 1.40
CA VAL A 10 10.46 -7.66 0.22
C VAL A 10 10.00 -8.43 -1.02
N GLU A 11 9.43 -7.72 -2.01
CA GLU A 11 8.95 -8.30 -3.28
C GLU A 11 7.99 -9.49 -3.06
N TYR A 12 6.99 -9.27 -2.20
CA TYR A 12 6.09 -10.32 -1.74
C TYR A 12 5.01 -10.64 -2.78
N ARG A 13 5.02 -11.87 -3.30
CA ARG A 13 4.08 -12.37 -4.33
C ARG A 13 3.28 -13.59 -3.86
N PRO A 14 2.37 -13.45 -2.88
CA PRO A 14 1.55 -14.57 -2.44
C PRO A 14 0.50 -14.96 -3.48
N SER A 15 0.01 -16.20 -3.40
CA SER A 15 -1.00 -16.72 -4.34
C SER A 15 -2.28 -15.88 -4.39
N PHE A 16 -2.73 -15.33 -3.25
CA PHE A 16 -3.91 -14.46 -3.18
C PHE A 16 -3.74 -13.12 -3.89
N MET A 17 -2.52 -12.73 -4.27
CA MET A 17 -2.28 -11.53 -5.07
C MET A 17 -2.45 -11.77 -6.57
N GLU A 18 -2.79 -12.99 -7.00
CA GLU A 18 -3.11 -13.31 -8.39
C GLU A 18 -2.02 -12.87 -9.39
N GLY A 19 -0.76 -13.10 -9.02
CA GLY A 19 0.41 -12.70 -9.82
C GLY A 19 0.86 -11.25 -9.64
N LEU A 20 0.17 -10.45 -8.81
CA LEU A 20 0.64 -9.14 -8.39
C LEU A 20 1.66 -9.24 -7.24
N GLU A 21 2.47 -8.20 -7.10
CA GLU A 21 3.51 -8.07 -6.08
C GLU A 21 3.18 -6.94 -5.12
N LEU A 22 3.62 -7.08 -3.88
CA LEU A 22 3.71 -6.03 -2.87
C LEU A 22 5.19 -5.72 -2.60
N ASP A 23 5.58 -4.44 -2.60
CA ASP A 23 6.99 -4.06 -2.41
C ASP A 23 7.57 -4.58 -1.09
N ALA A 24 6.80 -4.49 0.00
CA ALA A 24 7.17 -5.06 1.29
C ALA A 24 5.94 -5.50 2.10
N PHE A 25 6.06 -6.60 2.84
CA PHE A 25 4.97 -7.14 3.66
C PHE A 25 5.44 -7.53 5.08
N PHE A 26 4.76 -6.97 6.07
CA PHE A 26 4.94 -7.21 7.50
C PHE A 26 3.85 -8.19 7.96
N ARG A 27 4.21 -9.47 8.10
CA ARG A 27 3.27 -10.59 8.27
C ARG A 27 2.47 -10.47 9.56
N SER A 28 3.14 -10.18 10.67
CA SER A 28 2.59 -10.14 12.01
C SER A 28 1.65 -8.94 12.18
N ASN A 29 2.05 -7.80 11.61
CA ASN A 29 1.23 -6.59 11.62
C ASN A 29 0.10 -6.60 10.59
N ARG A 30 0.10 -7.55 9.63
CA ARG A 30 -0.82 -7.58 8.48
C ARG A 30 -0.78 -6.27 7.68
N ILE A 31 0.41 -5.69 7.52
CA ILE A 31 0.63 -4.43 6.79
C ILE A 31 1.45 -4.72 5.53
N ALA A 32 1.00 -4.22 4.39
CA ALA A 32 1.77 -4.15 3.16
C ALA A 32 2.21 -2.71 2.90
N LEU A 33 3.40 -2.51 2.36
CA LEU A 33 3.92 -1.21 1.93
C LEU A 33 4.04 -1.21 0.41
N GLU A 34 3.60 -0.12 -0.22
CA GLU A 34 3.75 0.13 -1.65
C GLU A 34 4.30 1.54 -1.90
N VAL A 35 5.35 1.65 -2.69
CA VAL A 35 5.95 2.92 -3.10
C VAL A 35 5.40 3.33 -4.45
N GLN A 36 4.57 4.36 -4.45
CA GLN A 36 3.92 4.90 -5.63
C GLN A 36 4.84 5.90 -6.34
N GLY A 37 5.20 5.60 -7.59
CA GLY A 37 6.07 6.45 -8.40
C GLY A 37 5.37 7.68 -9.01
N ALA A 38 6.17 8.60 -9.55
CA ALA A 38 5.70 9.85 -10.15
C ALA A 38 4.74 9.62 -11.32
N GLN A 39 4.90 8.51 -12.02
CA GLN A 39 4.03 8.09 -13.12
C GLN A 39 2.56 7.91 -12.72
N HIS A 40 2.25 7.73 -11.42
CA HIS A 40 0.87 7.58 -10.94
C HIS A 40 0.17 8.92 -10.65
N ARG A 41 0.92 10.04 -10.53
CA ARG A 41 0.35 11.38 -10.28
C ARG A 41 0.51 12.35 -11.44
N LEU A 42 1.61 12.26 -12.18
CA LEU A 42 1.89 13.11 -13.33
C LEU A 42 1.04 12.69 -14.54
N HIS A 43 -0.26 12.95 -14.43
CA HIS A 43 -1.11 13.20 -15.59
C HIS A 43 -0.45 14.34 -16.38
N ASN A 44 -0.33 14.21 -17.71
CA ASN A 44 0.11 15.28 -18.63
C ASN A 44 1.59 15.65 -18.74
N THR A 45 2.53 14.73 -18.52
CA THR A 45 3.85 14.88 -19.18
C THR A 45 3.94 13.84 -20.28
N SER A 46 4.56 14.19 -21.40
CA SER A 46 4.57 13.51 -22.72
C SER A 46 5.01 12.03 -22.77
N TRP A 47 5.07 11.34 -21.64
CA TRP A 47 5.48 9.95 -21.44
C TRP A 47 4.37 8.94 -21.74
N TYR A 48 3.10 9.24 -21.41
CA TYR A 48 1.96 8.39 -21.78
C TYR A 48 1.29 8.95 -23.03
N LYS A 49 1.69 8.45 -24.20
CA LYS A 49 0.95 8.67 -25.45
C LYS A 49 -0.34 7.85 -25.55
N ASP A 50 -0.60 6.98 -24.57
CA ASP A 50 -1.60 5.91 -24.68
C ASP A 50 -2.44 5.80 -23.40
N VAL A 51 -3.71 6.20 -23.50
CA VAL A 51 -4.72 6.18 -22.42
C VAL A 51 -4.91 4.77 -21.85
N LYS A 52 -4.73 3.73 -22.68
CA LYS A 52 -4.92 2.35 -22.26
C LYS A 52 -3.94 1.90 -21.18
N LYS A 53 -2.68 2.34 -21.29
CA LYS A 53 -1.64 2.04 -20.28
C LYS A 53 -1.94 2.69 -18.93
N LEU A 54 -2.59 3.86 -18.95
CA LEU A 54 -3.02 4.53 -17.72
C LEU A 54 -4.16 3.77 -17.05
N GLU A 55 -5.17 3.36 -17.82
CA GLU A 55 -6.26 2.53 -17.30
C GLU A 55 -5.74 1.22 -16.71
N ASP A 56 -4.78 0.57 -17.36
CA ASP A 56 -4.16 -0.66 -16.86
C ASP A 56 -3.47 -0.46 -15.49
N ILE A 57 -2.76 0.65 -15.30
CA ILE A 57 -2.12 1.00 -14.03
C ILE A 57 -3.16 1.25 -12.94
N VAL A 58 -4.17 2.08 -13.23
CA VAL A 58 -5.25 2.40 -12.28
C VAL A 58 -6.00 1.13 -11.88
N ASN A 59 -6.30 0.25 -12.84
CA ASN A 59 -6.96 -1.02 -12.59
C ASN A 59 -6.09 -1.97 -11.78
N ARG A 60 -4.77 -2.00 -12.04
CA ARG A 60 -3.81 -2.80 -11.27
C ARG A 60 -3.73 -2.34 -9.82
N ASP A 61 -3.64 -1.04 -9.57
CA ASP A 61 -3.59 -0.48 -8.22
C ASP A 61 -4.91 -0.71 -7.46
N ARG A 62 -6.05 -0.54 -8.14
CA ARG A 62 -7.36 -0.87 -7.58
C ARG A 62 -7.41 -2.34 -7.20
N LYS A 63 -6.95 -3.24 -8.07
CA LYS A 63 -6.92 -4.69 -7.81
C LYS A 63 -6.04 -5.01 -6.59
N LYS A 64 -4.83 -4.43 -6.47
CA LYS A 64 -3.99 -4.59 -5.27
C LYS A 64 -4.74 -4.19 -4.00
N ARG A 65 -5.36 -3.00 -3.97
CA ARG A 65 -6.14 -2.52 -2.81
C ARG A 65 -7.25 -3.50 -2.43
N THR A 66 -8.03 -3.97 -3.42
CA THR A 66 -9.11 -4.92 -3.20
C THR A 66 -8.61 -6.25 -2.65
N LEU A 67 -7.54 -6.82 -3.22
CA LEU A 67 -6.98 -8.09 -2.74
C LEU A 67 -6.42 -7.97 -1.33
N CYS A 68 -5.73 -6.88 -1.00
CA CYS A 68 -5.28 -6.62 0.37
C CYS A 68 -6.48 -6.53 1.34
N GLN A 69 -7.52 -5.77 0.99
CA GLN A 69 -8.70 -5.61 1.83
C GLN A 69 -9.42 -6.95 2.09
N LEU A 70 -9.64 -7.75 1.04
CA LEU A 70 -10.29 -9.07 1.16
C LEU A 70 -9.48 -10.03 2.04
N ASN A 71 -8.16 -9.87 2.08
CA ASN A 71 -7.29 -10.68 2.92
C ASN A 71 -7.03 -10.04 4.30
N GLY A 72 -7.71 -8.96 4.68
CA GLY A 72 -7.48 -8.30 5.97
C GLY A 72 -6.06 -7.76 6.12
N ILE A 73 -5.50 -7.25 5.02
CA ILE A 73 -4.18 -6.62 4.96
C ILE A 73 -4.38 -5.12 4.80
N TYR A 74 -3.75 -4.33 5.66
CA TYR A 74 -3.71 -2.89 5.52
C TYR A 74 -2.63 -2.51 4.52
N LEU A 75 -3.03 -1.95 3.37
CA LEU A 75 -2.11 -1.46 2.35
C LEU A 75 -1.71 -0.01 2.64
N LEU A 76 -0.45 0.20 2.97
CA LEU A 76 0.17 1.50 3.23
C LEU A 76 0.88 1.97 1.97
N GLU A 77 0.27 2.93 1.29
CA GLU A 77 0.82 3.51 0.07
C GLU A 77 1.62 4.76 0.40
N VAL A 78 2.88 4.84 -0.01
CA VAL A 78 3.76 6.01 0.17
C VAL A 78 4.16 6.51 -1.19
N TRP A 79 4.05 7.81 -1.41
CA TRP A 79 4.47 8.39 -2.66
C TRP A 79 5.97 8.71 -2.68
N TYR A 80 6.57 8.66 -3.87
CA TYR A 80 8.01 8.93 -4.07
C TYR A 80 8.49 10.32 -3.60
N ASP A 81 7.59 11.30 -3.51
CA ASP A 81 7.88 12.68 -3.06
C ASP A 81 7.48 12.93 -1.59
N GLU A 82 6.90 11.94 -0.92
CA GLU A 82 6.62 12.00 0.51
C GLU A 82 7.90 11.65 1.28
N ASN A 83 8.16 12.33 2.41
CA ASN A 83 9.20 11.88 3.33
C ASN A 83 8.73 10.58 4.02
N PRO A 84 9.35 9.42 3.75
CA PRO A 84 8.90 8.14 4.29
C PRO A 84 9.04 8.07 5.83
N GLU A 85 10.04 8.74 6.41
CA GLU A 85 10.27 8.77 7.86
C GLU A 85 9.15 9.49 8.61
N VAL A 86 8.43 10.38 7.93
CA VAL A 86 7.30 11.13 8.52
C VAL A 86 5.97 10.48 8.13
N THR A 87 5.81 10.13 6.85
CA THR A 87 4.54 9.68 6.30
C THR A 87 4.15 8.30 6.82
N ILE A 88 5.12 7.37 6.89
CA ILE A 88 4.81 6.00 7.26
C ILE A 88 4.35 5.91 8.74
N PRO A 89 5.08 6.47 9.73
CA PRO A 89 4.62 6.45 11.12
C PRO A 89 3.25 7.13 11.29
N LYS A 90 3.00 8.24 10.59
CA LYS A 90 1.72 8.94 10.64
C LYS A 90 0.56 8.10 10.11
N LYS A 91 0.76 7.35 9.02
CA LYS A 91 -0.26 6.46 8.46
C LYS A 91 -0.53 5.26 9.39
N ILE A 92 0.52 4.66 9.96
CA ILE A 92 0.39 3.57 10.94
C ILE A 92 -0.36 4.04 12.19
N TYR A 93 -0.02 5.21 12.75
CA TYR A 93 -0.69 5.74 13.93
C TYR A 93 -2.20 5.94 13.68
N LYS A 94 -2.57 6.55 12.55
CA LYS A 94 -3.98 6.72 12.17
C LYS A 94 -4.72 5.39 12.00
N PHE A 95 -4.05 4.38 11.45
CA PHE A 95 -4.64 3.06 11.30
C PHE A 95 -4.91 2.42 12.67
N ARG A 96 -3.93 2.46 13.59
CA ARG A 96 -4.09 1.95 14.96
C ARG A 96 -5.23 2.66 15.70
N GLU A 97 -5.26 3.99 15.69
CA GLU A 97 -6.36 4.79 16.24
C GLU A 97 -7.74 4.37 15.71
N PHE A 98 -7.83 4.07 14.41
CA PHE A 98 -9.08 3.62 13.80
C PHE A 98 -9.49 2.21 14.28
N ILE A 99 -8.55 1.29 14.40
CA ILE A 99 -8.79 -0.06 14.92
C ILE A 99 -9.22 0.01 16.38
N ASP A 100 -8.50 0.76 17.22
CA ASP A 100 -8.79 0.89 18.64
C ASP A 100 -10.19 1.49 18.86
N ARG A 101 -10.57 2.52 18.09
CA ARG A 101 -11.93 3.08 18.10
C ARG A 101 -12.98 2.07 17.65
N LYS A 102 -12.69 1.24 16.65
CA LYS A 102 -13.65 0.22 16.20
C LYS A 102 -13.86 -0.84 17.28
N ILE A 103 -12.79 -1.29 17.93
CA ILE A 103 -12.85 -2.25 19.03
C ILE A 103 -13.68 -1.65 20.18
N PHE A 104 -13.37 -0.43 20.62
CA PHE A 104 -14.10 0.24 21.69
C PHE A 104 -15.60 0.46 21.40
N ASN A 105 -15.99 0.65 20.14
CA ASN A 105 -17.40 0.81 19.75
C ASN A 105 -18.13 -0.52 19.51
N LEU A 106 -17.43 -1.66 19.61
CA LEU A 106 -18.00 -3.00 19.51
C LEU A 106 -18.20 -3.66 20.89
N ASP A 107 -17.65 -3.04 21.95
CA ASP A 107 -17.90 -3.36 23.37
C ASP A 107 -19.08 -2.55 23.93
#